data_AF-A0A3D5D5Y6-F1
#
_entry.id   AF-A0A3D5D5Y6-F1
#
_cell.length_a   1.000
_cell.length_b   1.000
_cell.length_c   1.000
_cell.angle_alpha   90.00
_cell.angle_beta   90.00
_cell.angle_gamma   90.00
#
_symmetry.space_group_name_H-M   'P 1'
#
loop_
_entity.id
_entity.type
_entity.pdbx_description
1 polymer ?
#
loop_
_entity_poly.entity_id
_entity_poly.type
_entity_poly.pdbx_seq_one_letter_code
_entity_poly.pdbx_strand_id
1 'polypeptide(L)'
;GKPDRATNCDCERVNEPTLLQSIFLQNDPLVRMRLSESGWIDELTENKPGDRKKIIQQAWLRALNRYPSASEEARAMKHLQEAKTIKAGMEDLLWALMNTKEFILNR
;
A
#
# COMPACT_ATOMS: atom_id res chain seq x y z
N GLY A 1 12.13 -34.85 9.24
CA GLY A 1 11.14 -35.55 10.09
C GLY A 1 10.17 -34.51 10.61
N LYS A 2 8.87 -34.78 10.56
CA LYS A 2 7.84 -33.84 11.03
C LYS A 2 7.82 -33.89 12.58
N PRO A 3 7.82 -32.76 13.30
CA PRO A 3 7.80 -32.79 14.76
C PRO A 3 6.41 -33.18 15.29
N ASP A 4 6.40 -33.66 16.53
CA ASP A 4 5.23 -34.24 17.20
C ASP A 4 4.19 -33.18 17.60
N ARG A 5 2.91 -33.51 17.50
CA ARG A 5 1.77 -32.57 17.67
C ARG A 5 1.43 -32.31 19.14
N ALA A 6 2.42 -32.11 20.00
CA ALA A 6 2.20 -32.01 21.45
C ALA A 6 2.33 -30.59 22.02
N THR A 7 2.61 -29.56 21.20
CA THR A 7 2.66 -28.19 21.74
C THR A 7 2.35 -27.18 20.64
N ASN A 8 1.10 -26.73 20.57
CA ASN A 8 0.79 -25.43 19.97
C ASN A 8 1.29 -24.34 20.93
N CYS A 9 2.60 -24.17 21.05
CA CYS A 9 3.11 -22.89 21.55
C CYS A 9 2.95 -21.92 20.39
N ASP A 10 1.89 -21.11 20.40
CA ASP A 10 1.79 -19.89 19.56
C ASP A 10 2.90 -18.86 19.89
N CYS A 11 3.75 -19.19 20.87
CA CYS A 11 4.90 -18.44 21.37
C CYS A 11 5.97 -18.14 20.30
N GLU A 12 6.04 -18.93 19.22
CA GLU A 12 6.97 -18.69 18.10
C GLU A 12 6.31 -18.00 16.89
N ARG A 13 4.99 -17.81 16.91
CA ARG A 13 4.31 -17.02 15.88
C ARG A 13 4.29 -15.56 16.29
N VAL A 14 5.45 -14.92 16.21
CA VAL A 14 5.52 -13.46 16.26
C VAL A 14 4.98 -12.94 14.92
N ASN A 15 3.67 -12.73 14.85
CA ASN A 15 2.98 -12.07 13.74
C ASN A 15 3.10 -10.54 13.80
N GLU A 16 3.94 -10.02 14.70
CA GLU A 16 4.25 -8.60 14.74
C GLU A 16 5.37 -8.31 13.74
N PRO A 17 5.20 -7.31 12.86
CA PRO A 17 6.25 -6.90 11.95
C PRO A 17 7.46 -6.43 12.75
N THR A 18 8.62 -6.98 12.45
CA THR A 18 9.86 -6.54 13.10
C THR A 18 10.26 -5.14 12.62
N LEU A 19 11.01 -4.41 13.46
CA LEU A 19 11.57 -3.11 13.08
C LEU A 19 12.38 -3.20 11.77
N LEU A 20 13.16 -4.27 11.62
CA LEU A 20 13.94 -4.53 10.41
C LEU A 20 13.04 -4.73 9.19
N GLN A 21 11.97 -5.52 9.29
CA GLN A 21 11.03 -5.73 8.19
C GLN A 21 10.34 -4.42 7.76
N SER A 22 10.00 -3.54 8.71
CA SER A 22 9.45 -2.21 8.42
C SER A 22 10.45 -1.31 7.66
N ILE A 23 11.73 -1.37 8.04
CA ILE A 23 12.81 -0.61 7.38
C ILE A 23 13.08 -1.14 5.96
N PHE A 24 13.05 -2.46 5.77
CA PHE A 24 13.22 -3.06 4.45
C PHE A 24 12.12 -2.58 3.51
N LEU A 25 10.84 -2.64 3.91
CA LEU A 25 9.73 -2.20 3.06
C LEU A 25 9.87 -0.75 2.55
N GLN A 26 10.35 0.16 3.41
CA GLN A 26 10.57 1.56 3.05
C GLN A 26 11.65 1.75 1.99
N ASN A 27 12.69 0.92 2.02
CA ASN A 27 13.85 1.06 1.13
C ASN A 27 13.88 0.00 0.02
N ASP A 28 12.88 -0.86 -0.08
CA ASP A 28 12.93 -2.02 -0.98
C ASP A 28 12.71 -1.60 -2.45
N PRO A 29 13.73 -1.78 -3.33
CA PRO A 29 13.60 -1.44 -4.74
C PRO A 29 12.62 -2.36 -5.47
N LEU A 30 12.37 -3.58 -4.99
CA LEU A 30 11.40 -4.51 -5.57
C LEU A 30 9.98 -3.99 -5.42
N VAL A 31 9.64 -3.33 -4.30
CA VAL A 31 8.31 -2.75 -4.11
C VAL A 31 8.06 -1.66 -5.15
N ARG A 32 9.05 -0.78 -5.38
CA ARG A 32 8.97 0.25 -6.42
C ARG A 32 8.86 -0.36 -7.82
N MET A 33 9.64 -1.39 -8.12
CA MET A 33 9.56 -2.12 -9.39
C MET A 33 8.16 -2.73 -9.60
N ARG A 34 7.63 -3.43 -8.60
CA ARG A 34 6.28 -4.05 -8.66
C ARG A 34 5.16 -3.05 -8.83
N LEU A 35 5.28 -1.87 -8.23
CA LEU A 35 4.33 -0.77 -8.47
C LEU A 35 4.41 -0.27 -9.91
N SER A 36 5.62 -0.09 -10.46
CA SER A 36 5.79 0.41 -11.83
C SER A 36 5.28 -0.56 -12.91
N GLU A 37 5.31 -1.86 -12.61
CA GLU A 37 4.80 -2.96 -13.44
C GLU A 37 3.33 -3.32 -13.12
N SER A 38 2.66 -2.53 -12.29
CA SER A 38 1.30 -2.83 -11.87
C SER A 38 0.30 -2.55 -12.99
N GLY A 39 -0.19 -3.62 -13.64
CA GLY A 39 -1.24 -3.53 -14.65
C GLY A 39 -2.53 -2.88 -14.16
N TRP A 40 -2.79 -2.87 -12.85
CA TRP A 40 -3.92 -2.12 -12.28
C TRP A 40 -3.72 -0.61 -12.32
N ILE A 41 -2.50 -0.12 -12.09
CA ILE A 41 -2.20 1.31 -12.21
C ILE A 41 -2.31 1.72 -13.68
N ASP A 42 -1.83 0.88 -14.60
CA ASP A 42 -1.96 1.12 -16.04
C ASP A 42 -3.43 1.20 -16.46
N GLU A 43 -4.26 0.22 -16.06
CA GLU A 43 -5.71 0.20 -16.34
C GLU A 43 -6.42 1.47 -15.84
N LEU A 44 -6.07 1.94 -14.64
CA LEU A 44 -6.65 3.17 -14.07
C LEU A 44 -6.29 4.41 -14.87
N THR A 45 -5.05 4.48 -15.37
CA THR A 45 -4.57 5.63 -16.13
C THR A 45 -5.19 5.69 -17.52
N GLU A 46 -5.50 4.53 -18.13
CA GLU A 46 -6.11 4.44 -19.45
C GLU A 46 -7.63 4.64 -19.41
N ASN A 47 -8.33 4.04 -18.45
CA ASN A 47 -9.80 3.97 -18.47
C ASN A 47 -10.50 5.11 -17.72
N LYS A 48 -9.83 5.83 -16.79
CA LYS A 48 -10.51 6.77 -15.87
C LYS A 48 -9.73 8.07 -15.58
N PRO A 49 -9.34 8.88 -16.57
CA PRO A 49 -8.61 10.13 -16.31
C PRO A 49 -9.43 11.17 -15.51
N GLY A 50 -10.75 11.03 -15.40
CA GLY A 50 -11.65 12.07 -14.88
C GLY A 50 -12.01 12.01 -13.39
N ASP A 51 -11.95 10.86 -12.72
CA ASP A 51 -12.50 10.70 -11.37
C ASP A 51 -11.41 10.35 -10.34
N ARG A 52 -10.49 11.30 -10.14
CA ARG A 52 -9.36 11.17 -9.20
C ARG A 52 -9.80 10.77 -7.80
N LYS A 53 -10.97 11.24 -7.36
CA LYS A 53 -11.56 10.89 -6.07
C LYS A 53 -11.86 9.40 -5.98
N LYS A 54 -12.52 8.82 -6.98
CA LYS A 54 -12.76 7.37 -7.01
C LYS A 54 -11.46 6.57 -7.04
N ILE A 55 -10.47 7.02 -7.80
CA ILE A 55 -9.17 6.33 -7.86
C ILE A 55 -8.47 6.33 -6.49
N ILE A 56 -8.47 7.47 -5.80
CA ILE A 56 -7.97 7.59 -4.42
C ILE A 56 -8.70 6.60 -3.52
N GLN A 57 -10.04 6.59 -3.53
CA GLN A 57 -10.81 5.66 -2.72
C GLN A 57 -10.49 4.20 -3.01
N GLN A 58 -10.31 3.84 -4.28
CA GLN A 58 -9.91 2.48 -4.67
C GLN A 58 -8.51 2.11 -4.18
N ALA A 59 -7.55 3.04 -4.20
CA ALA A 59 -6.22 2.80 -3.66
C ALA A 59 -6.26 2.53 -2.14
N TRP A 60 -7.06 3.29 -1.40
CA TRP A 60 -7.27 3.08 0.03
C TRP A 60 -7.94 1.75 0.34
N LEU A 61 -8.99 1.38 -0.40
CA LEU A 61 -9.64 0.08 -0.23
C LEU A 61 -8.69 -1.07 -0.54
N ARG A 62 -7.82 -0.93 -1.53
CA ARG A 62 -6.88 -1.97 -1.94
C ARG A 62 -5.69 -2.13 -0.99
N ALA A 63 -5.22 -1.03 -0.40
CA ALA A 63 -4.09 -1.04 0.52
C ALA A 63 -4.52 -1.28 1.98
N LEU A 64 -5.55 -0.57 2.45
CA LEU A 64 -5.92 -0.47 3.87
C LEU A 64 -7.31 -1.03 4.19
N ASN A 65 -8.06 -1.51 3.19
CA ASN A 65 -9.41 -2.07 3.36
C ASN A 65 -10.41 -1.12 4.07
N ARG A 66 -10.25 0.19 3.88
CA ARG A 66 -11.18 1.23 4.36
C ARG A 66 -11.24 2.40 3.38
N TYR A 67 -12.20 3.30 3.59
CA TYR A 67 -12.23 4.58 2.89
C TYR A 67 -11.27 5.60 3.53
N PRO A 68 -10.70 6.53 2.74
CA PRO A 68 -9.95 7.66 3.29
C PRO A 68 -10.87 8.58 4.09
N SER A 69 -10.34 9.17 5.16
CA SER A 69 -10.96 10.33 5.80
C SER A 69 -10.93 11.54 4.88
N ALA A 70 -11.76 12.56 5.17
CA ALA A 70 -11.79 13.80 4.38
C ALA A 70 -10.41 14.49 4.30
N SER A 71 -9.63 14.43 5.38
CA SER A 71 -8.28 15.02 5.42
C SER A 71 -7.28 14.24 4.57
N GLU A 72 -7.36 12.91 4.57
CA GLU A 72 -6.51 12.02 3.76
C GLU A 72 -6.84 12.16 2.28
N GLU A 73 -8.13 12.18 1.95
CA GLU A 73 -8.60 12.37 0.59
C GLU A 73 -8.11 13.71 0.03
N ALA A 74 -8.23 14.80 0.78
CA ALA A 74 -7.75 16.11 0.37
C ALA A 74 -6.23 16.15 0.12
N ARG A 75 -5.43 15.53 1.00
CA ARG A 75 -3.97 15.43 0.81
C ARG A 75 -3.60 14.61 -0.42
N ALA A 76 -4.25 13.47 -0.61
CA ALA A 76 -4.04 12.61 -1.78
C ALA A 76 -4.41 13.32 -3.09
N MET A 77 -5.51 14.08 -3.07
CA MET A 77 -5.97 14.83 -4.22
C MET A 77 -4.98 15.91 -4.63
N LYS A 78 -4.45 16.66 -3.64
CA LYS A 78 -3.38 17.64 -3.85
C LYS A 78 -2.13 16.97 -4.43
N HIS A 79 -1.70 15.85 -3.86
CA HIS A 79 -0.54 15.12 -4.33
C HIS A 79 -0.67 14.67 -5.80
N LEU A 80 -1.83 14.09 -6.17
CA LEU A 80 -2.09 13.70 -7.57
C LEU A 80 -2.19 14.90 -8.52
N GLN A 81 -2.53 16.10 -8.05
CA GLN A 81 -2.54 17.32 -8.86
C GLN A 81 -1.13 17.85 -9.14
N GLU A 82 -0.21 17.69 -8.19
CA GLU A 82 1.19 18.13 -8.31
C GLU A 82 2.06 17.12 -9.09
N ALA A 83 1.59 15.87 -9.24
CA ALA A 83 2.30 14.83 -9.95
C ALA A 83 2.38 15.07 -11.48
N LYS A 84 3.52 14.73 -12.07
CA LYS A 84 3.77 14.88 -13.53
C LYS A 84 2.82 14.05 -14.39
N THR A 85 2.48 12.85 -13.92
CA THR A 85 1.53 11.94 -14.58
C THR A 85 0.66 11.28 -13.51
N ILE A 86 -0.55 10.88 -13.90
CA ILE A 86 -1.44 10.12 -13.00
C ILE A 86 -0.75 8.83 -12.56
N LYS A 87 -0.07 8.13 -13.48
CA LYS A 87 0.70 6.91 -13.18
C LYS A 87 1.71 7.15 -12.06
N ALA A 88 2.59 8.15 -12.21
CA ALA A 88 3.62 8.43 -11.22
C ALA A 88 3.04 8.84 -9.86
N GLY A 89 1.96 9.65 -9.87
CA GLY A 89 1.28 10.02 -8.63
C GLY A 89 0.61 8.84 -7.94
N MET A 90 0.08 7.87 -8.70
CA MET A 90 -0.53 6.66 -8.15
C MET A 90 0.49 5.67 -7.60
N GLU A 91 1.64 5.52 -8.28
CA GLU A 91 2.77 4.73 -7.78
C GLU A 91 3.27 5.29 -6.44
N ASP A 92 3.48 6.61 -6.35
CA ASP A 92 3.96 7.24 -5.12
C ASP A 92 2.92 7.18 -3.99
N LEU A 93 1.64 7.38 -4.32
CA LEU A 93 0.54 7.26 -3.37
C LEU A 93 0.45 5.84 -2.78
N LEU A 94 0.51 4.80 -3.62
CA LEU A 94 0.49 3.41 -3.15
C LEU A 94 1.73 3.08 -2.33
N TRP A 95 2.90 3.56 -2.75
CA TRP A 95 4.13 3.41 -1.97
C TRP A 95 3.99 4.06 -0.59
N ALA A 96 3.43 5.27 -0.51
CA ALA A 96 3.17 5.94 0.76
C ALA A 96 2.18 5.14 1.63
N LEU A 97 1.09 4.62 1.05
CA LEU A 97 0.09 3.81 1.77
C LEU A 97 0.69 2.53 2.34
N MET A 98 1.50 1.80 1.57
CA MET A 98 2.16 0.58 2.03
C MET A 98 3.19 0.85 3.14
N ASN A 99 3.73 2.07 3.19
CA ASN A 99 4.68 2.48 4.23
C ASN A 99 4.02 3.13 5.46
N THR A 100 2.69 3.17 5.50
CA THR A 100 1.98 3.62 6.71
C THR A 100 2.09 2.59 7.83
N LYS A 101 2.04 3.07 9.07
CA LYS A 101 1.94 2.19 10.24
C LYS A 101 0.71 1.29 10.16
N GLU A 102 -0.39 1.80 9.60
CA GLU A 102 -1.63 1.06 9.45
C GLU A 102 -1.46 -0.17 8.55
N PHE A 103 -0.81 -0.01 7.39
CA PHE A 103 -0.51 -1.12 6.50
C PHE A 103 0.45 -2.14 7.12
N ILE A 104 1.54 -1.64 7.73
CA ILE A 104 2.60 -2.50 8.25
C ILE A 104 2.13 -3.27 9.49
N LEU A 105 1.43 -2.59 10.41
CA LEU A 105 1.02 -3.15 11.70
C LEU A 105 -0.38 -3.76 11.69
N ASN A 106 -1.13 -3.63 10.59
CA ASN A 106 -2.51 -4.09 10.45
C ASN A 106 -3.42 -3.54 11.57
N ARG A 107 -3.25 -2.25 11.92
CA ARG A 107 -3.93 -1.54 13.01
C ARG A 107 -4.34 -0.12 12.63
#